data_AF-A0A7X6P1Y2-F1
#
_entry.id   AF-A0A7X6P1Y2-F1
#
_cell.length_a   1.000
_cell.length_b   1.000
_cell.length_c   1.000
_cell.angle_alpha   90.00
_cell.angle_beta   90.00
_cell.angle_gamma   90.00
#
_symmetry.space_group_name_H-M   'P 1'
#
loop_
_entity.id
_entity.type
_entity.pdbx_description
1 polymer ?
#
loop_
_entity_poly.entity_id
_entity_poly.type
_entity_poly.pdbx_seq_one_letter_code
_entity_poly.pdbx_strand_id
1 'polypeptide(L)'
;VYASPERLYVSTSAWNGPLARTSDIAVTSVGDGSTVTDIHAFDTIGTANATYVASGRVEGTVLNQYSMSESDGVLRVALTTGNWNAGESGIVTLRPEGRELRKIGEVWGLGPGETIRSVRYIADTAYVVTFRQTDPFYVVDVADPAAPKVLGELKVPGFSSYLHPVGDKLVLGVGSDATDDGRITGSKISLYDVSNPTAPTELDTWTTQNMAFSVEYDPHSFTWDSARSIAYVTYTNACFAVDANCAWDGNGGALAIGVRAGELVELARLTHDNRTPVSAPPTIPETTVPETTVPETTVPETTVPKTTVPETTDAPPTTTVEGGGSAGSASASSSATPADRAPVPDVSIPVIVQPVSPVEPGYPGEWKMPITRAFPLGDRVVTWSFWGVGIFAADGYALTGFAAF
;
A
#
# COMPACT_ATOMS: atom_id res chain seq x y z
N VAL A 1 2.29 -13.42 1.27
CA VAL A 1 1.30 -13.85 0.25
C VAL A 1 1.44 -12.93 -0.94
N TYR A 2 1.55 -13.46 -2.15
CA TYR A 2 1.59 -12.72 -3.41
C TYR A 2 0.50 -13.30 -4.34
N ALA A 3 -0.13 -12.47 -5.16
CA ALA A 3 -1.10 -12.91 -6.14
C ALA A 3 -0.80 -12.27 -7.49
N SER A 4 -0.80 -13.09 -8.54
CA SER A 4 -0.87 -12.68 -9.94
C SER A 4 -2.32 -12.77 -10.41
N PRO A 5 -2.65 -12.39 -11.67
CA PRO A 5 -3.99 -12.57 -12.22
C PRO A 5 -4.44 -14.05 -12.25
N GLU A 6 -3.50 -14.98 -12.29
CA GLU A 6 -3.79 -16.41 -12.50
C GLU A 6 -3.44 -17.29 -11.30
N ARG A 7 -2.58 -16.83 -10.38
CA ARG A 7 -2.09 -17.65 -9.27
C ARG A 7 -1.96 -16.88 -7.97
N LEU A 8 -2.20 -17.60 -6.88
CA LEU A 8 -1.90 -17.19 -5.51
C LEU A 8 -0.68 -17.97 -5.01
N TYR A 9 0.28 -17.25 -4.44
CA TYR A 9 1.47 -17.80 -3.81
C TYR A 9 1.45 -17.50 -2.31
N VAL A 10 1.51 -18.57 -1.51
CA VAL A 10 1.62 -18.49 -0.06
C VAL A 10 3.03 -18.91 0.33
N SER A 11 3.75 -18.03 1.03
CA SER A 11 5.11 -18.28 1.48
C SER A 11 5.22 -18.23 2.99
N THR A 12 6.00 -19.15 3.53
CA THR A 12 6.32 -19.21 4.96
C THR A 12 7.83 -19.26 5.13
N SER A 13 8.39 -18.17 5.65
CA SER A 13 9.80 -18.12 6.03
C SER A 13 9.94 -18.82 7.39
N ALA A 14 10.59 -19.97 7.41
CA ALA A 14 10.86 -20.69 8.65
C ALA A 14 12.02 -19.98 9.37
N TRP A 15 11.72 -19.37 10.51
CA TRP A 15 12.76 -18.87 11.41
C TRP A 15 13.20 -20.00 12.34
N ASN A 16 14.35 -20.61 12.06
CA ASN A 16 14.98 -21.57 12.95
C ASN A 16 15.69 -20.83 14.11
N GLY A 17 14.92 -20.19 14.97
CA GLY A 17 15.43 -19.64 16.23
C GLY A 17 15.62 -20.71 17.30
N PRO A 18 16.49 -20.50 18.30
CA PRO A 18 16.57 -21.40 19.43
C PRO A 18 15.23 -21.38 20.19
N LEU A 19 14.58 -22.54 20.30
CA LEU A 19 13.46 -22.70 21.23
C LEU A 19 13.95 -22.38 22.64
N ALA A 20 13.19 -21.55 23.37
CA ALA A 20 13.47 -21.30 24.78
C ALA A 20 13.52 -22.65 25.51
N ARG A 21 14.62 -22.89 26.22
CA ARG A 21 14.83 -24.10 27.03
C ARG A 21 13.72 -24.21 28.08
N THR A 22 12.82 -25.17 27.93
CA THR A 22 12.14 -25.77 29.08
C THR A 22 13.05 -26.88 29.60
N SER A 23 13.15 -27.03 30.91
CA SER A 23 14.23 -27.72 31.63
C SER A 23 14.35 -29.23 31.39
N ASP A 24 13.50 -29.87 30.58
CA ASP A 24 13.36 -31.33 30.63
C ASP A 24 13.51 -32.06 29.28
N ILE A 25 13.84 -31.37 28.18
CA ILE A 25 14.18 -32.04 26.91
C ILE A 25 15.38 -31.34 26.24
N ALA A 26 16.51 -32.03 26.18
CA ALA A 26 17.64 -31.62 25.36
C ALA A 26 17.30 -31.84 23.88
N VAL A 27 16.54 -30.93 23.28
CA VAL A 27 16.48 -30.79 21.82
C VAL A 27 17.72 -30.00 21.42
N THR A 28 18.75 -30.66 20.91
CA THR A 28 19.81 -29.98 20.17
C THR A 28 19.23 -29.52 18.84
N SER A 29 18.62 -28.33 18.81
CA SER A 29 18.41 -27.63 17.55
C SER A 29 19.78 -27.16 17.05
N VAL A 30 20.43 -27.97 16.23
CA VAL A 30 21.51 -27.50 15.35
C VAL A 30 20.81 -26.90 14.13
N GLY A 31 20.25 -25.70 14.30
CA GLY A 31 19.97 -24.86 13.14
C GLY A 31 21.31 -24.36 12.63
N ASP A 32 21.64 -24.62 11.38
CA ASP A 32 22.84 -24.13 10.69
C ASP A 32 22.85 -22.61 10.43
N GLY A 33 21.85 -21.89 10.97
CA GLY A 33 21.62 -20.47 10.69
C GLY A 33 21.03 -20.23 9.31
N SER A 34 20.76 -21.27 8.51
CA SER A 34 20.06 -21.13 7.24
C SER A 34 18.61 -20.74 7.51
N THR A 35 18.18 -19.69 6.81
CA THR A 35 16.77 -19.34 6.69
C THR A 35 16.27 -19.94 5.40
N VAL A 36 15.06 -20.48 5.41
CA VAL A 36 14.42 -21.05 4.21
C VAL A 36 13.01 -20.50 4.09
N THR A 37 12.56 -20.35 2.86
CA THR A 37 11.18 -19.99 2.55
C THR A 37 10.53 -21.12 1.77
N ASP A 38 9.49 -21.70 2.36
CA ASP A 38 8.58 -22.60 1.64
C ASP A 38 7.57 -21.77 0.85
N ILE A 39 7.28 -22.16 -0.38
CA ILE A 39 6.37 -21.47 -1.29
C ILE A 39 5.37 -22.48 -1.86
N HIS A 40 4.08 -22.16 -1.73
CA HIS A 40 2.96 -22.95 -2.23
C HIS A 40 2.22 -22.15 -3.30
N ALA A 41 2.03 -22.72 -4.48
CA ALA A 41 1.30 -22.12 -5.59
C ALA A 41 -0.12 -22.70 -5.70
N PHE A 42 -1.09 -21.82 -5.90
CA PHE A 42 -2.48 -22.15 -6.14
C PHE A 42 -2.95 -21.45 -7.41
N ASP A 43 -3.63 -22.17 -8.30
CA ASP A 43 -4.31 -21.63 -9.46
C ASP A 43 -5.61 -20.96 -9.01
N THR A 44 -5.85 -19.74 -9.50
CA THR A 44 -7.03 -18.93 -9.19
C THR A 44 -7.88 -18.63 -10.41
N ILE A 45 -7.59 -19.23 -11.57
CA ILE A 45 -8.39 -19.06 -12.79
C ILE A 45 -9.77 -19.70 -12.62
N GLY A 46 -10.80 -18.96 -13.00
CA GLY A 46 -12.21 -19.40 -12.98
C GLY A 46 -12.98 -18.90 -11.76
N THR A 47 -14.19 -19.44 -11.55
CA THR A 47 -15.09 -19.04 -10.45
C THR A 47 -15.17 -20.07 -9.33
N ALA A 48 -14.28 -21.07 -9.36
CA ALA A 48 -14.24 -22.16 -8.41
C ALA A 48 -13.27 -21.87 -7.25
N ASN A 49 -13.05 -22.87 -6.39
CA ASN A 49 -12.03 -22.82 -5.35
C ASN A 49 -10.62 -22.78 -5.96
N ALA A 50 -9.70 -22.09 -5.31
CA ALA A 50 -8.29 -22.10 -5.68
C ALA A 50 -7.74 -23.54 -5.64
N THR A 51 -7.04 -23.95 -6.71
CA THR A 51 -6.53 -25.33 -6.85
C THR A 51 -5.05 -25.37 -6.58
N TYR A 52 -4.59 -26.25 -5.70
CA TYR A 52 -3.15 -26.39 -5.43
C TYR A 52 -2.39 -26.88 -6.67
N VAL A 53 -1.33 -26.16 -7.04
CA VAL A 53 -0.48 -26.45 -8.20
C VAL A 53 0.77 -27.21 -7.77
N ALA A 54 1.64 -26.54 -7.00
CA ALA A 54 2.97 -27.04 -6.68
C ALA A 54 3.54 -26.38 -5.42
N SER A 55 4.62 -26.97 -4.87
CA SER A 55 5.44 -26.33 -3.83
C SER A 55 6.91 -26.37 -4.17
N GLY A 56 7.65 -25.41 -3.65
CA GLY A 56 9.11 -25.41 -3.66
C GLY A 56 9.66 -24.76 -2.41
N ARG A 57 10.95 -24.94 -2.21
CA ARG A 57 11.71 -24.35 -1.11
C ARG A 57 12.88 -23.58 -1.71
N VAL A 58 13.09 -22.36 -1.22
CA VAL A 58 14.25 -21.53 -1.55
C VAL A 58 15.02 -21.19 -0.28
N GLU A 59 16.32 -21.06 -0.40
CA GLU A 59 17.18 -20.59 0.68
C GLU A 59 17.05 -19.08 0.83
N GLY A 60 16.97 -18.59 2.06
CA GLY A 60 16.77 -17.19 2.40
C GLY A 60 15.35 -16.85 2.83
N THR A 61 15.18 -15.58 3.13
CA THR A 61 13.92 -14.96 3.57
C THR A 61 13.39 -14.06 2.48
N VAL A 62 12.08 -14.12 2.25
CA VAL A 62 11.38 -13.16 1.40
C VAL A 62 10.86 -12.01 2.26
N LEU A 63 11.16 -10.76 1.86
CA LEU A 63 10.79 -9.57 2.63
C LEU A 63 9.27 -9.39 2.71
N ASN A 64 8.60 -9.29 1.56
CA ASN A 64 7.16 -9.08 1.46
C ASN A 64 6.63 -9.49 0.07
N GLN A 65 5.37 -9.16 -0.24
CA GLN A 65 4.75 -9.52 -1.53
C GLN A 65 5.42 -8.89 -2.75
N TYR A 66 6.10 -7.74 -2.61
CA TYR A 66 6.77 -7.05 -3.72
C TYR A 66 8.10 -7.69 -4.08
N SER A 67 8.64 -8.53 -3.19
CA SER A 67 9.75 -9.42 -3.49
C SER A 67 9.36 -10.58 -4.40
N MET A 68 8.07 -10.72 -4.76
CA MET A 68 7.59 -11.72 -5.71
C MET A 68 6.98 -11.07 -6.95
N SER A 69 7.18 -11.70 -8.10
CA SER A 69 6.41 -11.44 -9.32
C SER A 69 6.22 -12.72 -10.12
N GLU A 70 5.20 -12.77 -10.97
CA GLU A 70 5.04 -13.83 -11.96
C GLU A 70 5.01 -13.24 -13.37
N SER A 71 5.74 -13.88 -14.29
CA SER A 71 5.66 -13.62 -15.73
C SER A 71 5.74 -14.94 -16.49
N ASP A 72 4.83 -15.14 -17.45
CA ASP A 72 4.79 -16.33 -18.31
C ASP A 72 4.88 -17.66 -17.54
N GLY A 73 4.16 -17.75 -16.42
CA GLY A 73 4.12 -18.92 -15.57
C GLY A 73 5.39 -19.16 -14.72
N VAL A 74 6.35 -18.24 -14.75
CA VAL A 74 7.58 -18.24 -13.94
C VAL A 74 7.42 -17.29 -12.77
N LEU A 75 7.56 -17.83 -11.56
CA LEU A 75 7.64 -17.06 -10.34
C LEU A 75 9.08 -16.55 -10.16
N ARG A 76 9.26 -15.24 -9.97
CA ARG A 76 10.52 -14.57 -9.66
C ARG A 76 10.47 -14.13 -8.20
N VAL A 77 11.45 -14.50 -7.40
CA VAL A 77 11.46 -14.28 -5.95
C VAL A 77 12.78 -13.64 -5.56
N ALA A 78 12.73 -12.48 -4.91
CA ALA A 78 13.86 -11.80 -4.32
C ALA A 78 13.99 -12.20 -2.84
N LEU A 79 15.18 -12.59 -2.43
CA LEU A 79 15.46 -13.21 -1.13
C LEU A 79 16.74 -12.64 -0.53
N THR A 80 16.81 -12.63 0.80
CA THR A 80 18.05 -12.39 1.55
C THR A 80 18.41 -13.65 2.34
N THR A 81 19.64 -14.13 2.17
CA THR A 81 20.23 -15.25 2.93
C THR A 81 21.11 -14.72 4.07
N GLY A 82 21.59 -15.62 4.92
CA GLY A 82 22.53 -15.29 5.99
C GLY A 82 21.90 -14.55 7.17
N ASN A 83 22.77 -14.08 8.08
CA ASN A 83 22.37 -13.26 9.22
C ASN A 83 22.65 -11.78 8.95
N TRP A 84 22.21 -10.90 9.86
CA TRP A 84 22.35 -9.44 9.73
C TRP A 84 23.77 -8.92 9.41
N ASN A 85 24.83 -9.70 9.66
CA ASN A 85 26.22 -9.28 9.45
C ASN A 85 26.91 -9.95 8.25
N ALA A 86 26.29 -10.96 7.66
CA ALA A 86 26.84 -11.78 6.57
C ALA A 86 25.75 -12.16 5.55
N GLY A 87 24.75 -11.29 5.40
CA GLY A 87 23.63 -11.53 4.49
C GLY A 87 24.01 -11.26 3.04
N GLU A 88 23.45 -12.04 2.13
CA GLU A 88 23.59 -11.82 0.70
C GLU A 88 22.21 -11.95 0.07
N SER A 89 21.87 -11.01 -0.81
CA SER A 89 20.57 -10.97 -1.46
C SER A 89 20.67 -11.38 -2.92
N GLY A 90 19.56 -11.87 -3.45
CA GLY A 90 19.48 -12.39 -4.81
C GLY A 90 18.06 -12.55 -5.30
N ILE A 91 17.93 -12.92 -6.58
CA ILE A 91 16.66 -13.29 -7.20
C ILE A 91 16.77 -14.73 -7.70
N VAL A 92 15.79 -15.55 -7.34
CA VAL A 92 15.60 -16.91 -7.83
C VAL A 92 14.35 -16.96 -8.69
N THR A 93 14.40 -17.70 -9.79
CA THR A 93 13.25 -17.96 -10.66
C THR A 93 12.81 -19.41 -10.53
N LEU A 94 11.51 -19.62 -10.43
CA LEU A 94 10.87 -20.91 -10.18
C LEU A 94 9.81 -21.18 -11.23
N ARG A 95 9.72 -22.40 -11.73
CA ARG A 95 8.67 -22.85 -12.65
C ARG A 95 8.01 -24.12 -12.12
N PRO A 96 6.67 -24.25 -12.20
CA PRO A 96 6.01 -25.52 -11.92
C PRO A 96 6.46 -26.62 -12.88
N GLU A 97 6.97 -27.72 -12.33
CA GLU A 97 7.24 -28.98 -13.02
C GLU A 97 6.53 -30.11 -12.26
N GLY A 98 5.39 -30.56 -12.76
CA GLY A 98 4.51 -31.47 -12.02
C GLY A 98 3.96 -30.81 -10.75
N ARG A 99 4.30 -31.34 -9.57
CA ARG A 99 3.91 -30.78 -8.26
C ARG A 99 5.03 -30.02 -7.55
N GLU A 100 6.16 -29.81 -8.22
CA GLU A 100 7.33 -29.12 -7.70
C GLU A 100 7.45 -27.73 -8.33
N LEU A 101 7.71 -26.69 -7.54
CA LEU A 101 8.20 -25.40 -8.03
C LEU A 101 9.72 -25.48 -8.14
N ARG A 102 10.20 -25.85 -9.33
CA ARG A 102 11.61 -26.09 -9.58
C ARG A 102 12.34 -24.79 -9.86
N LYS A 103 13.51 -24.61 -9.25
CA LYS A 103 14.45 -23.53 -9.58
C LYS A 103 15.01 -23.68 -10.99
N ILE A 104 14.87 -22.65 -11.81
CA ILE A 104 15.34 -22.63 -13.20
C ILE A 104 16.45 -21.61 -13.47
N GLY A 105 16.62 -20.62 -12.60
CA GLY A 105 17.68 -19.63 -12.68
C GLY A 105 17.84 -18.87 -11.37
N GLU A 106 18.98 -18.20 -11.22
CA GLU A 106 19.28 -17.37 -10.05
C GLU A 106 20.35 -16.33 -10.33
N VAL A 107 20.32 -15.24 -9.58
CA VAL A 107 21.36 -14.22 -9.51
C VAL A 107 21.54 -13.82 -8.05
N TRP A 108 22.80 -13.77 -7.62
CA TRP A 108 23.21 -13.41 -6.26
C TRP A 108 24.17 -12.21 -6.31
N GLY A 109 24.72 -11.80 -5.17
CA GLY A 109 25.63 -10.67 -5.07
C GLY A 109 24.95 -9.31 -4.90
N LEU A 110 23.65 -9.28 -4.60
CA LEU A 110 22.95 -8.03 -4.31
C LEU A 110 23.20 -7.65 -2.84
N GLY A 111 23.83 -6.50 -2.64
CA GLY A 111 24.11 -5.94 -1.31
C GLY A 111 24.87 -6.90 -0.39
N PRO A 112 26.14 -7.25 -0.67
CA PRO A 112 26.90 -8.12 0.23
C PRO A 112 27.02 -7.53 1.65
N GLY A 113 26.55 -8.29 2.65
CA GLY A 113 26.45 -7.86 4.04
C GLY A 113 25.21 -7.02 4.36
N GLU A 114 24.27 -6.89 3.43
CA GLU A 114 23.06 -6.06 3.54
C GLU A 114 21.79 -6.90 3.43
N THR A 115 20.65 -6.27 3.73
CA THR A 115 19.33 -6.90 3.60
C THR A 115 18.45 -6.11 2.64
N ILE A 116 17.57 -6.80 1.91
CA ILE A 116 16.60 -6.14 1.02
C ILE A 116 15.68 -5.25 1.86
N ARG A 117 15.50 -4.00 1.42
CA ARG A 117 14.51 -3.06 1.96
C ARG A 117 13.35 -2.82 1.01
N SER A 118 13.56 -2.94 -0.29
CA SER A 118 12.47 -2.86 -1.27
C SER A 118 12.79 -3.60 -2.55
N VAL A 119 11.72 -4.06 -3.22
CA VAL A 119 11.80 -4.71 -4.53
C VAL A 119 10.65 -4.22 -5.37
N ARG A 120 10.90 -3.99 -6.66
CA ARG A 120 9.86 -3.73 -7.64
C ARG A 120 10.18 -4.41 -8.95
N TYR A 121 9.29 -5.29 -9.39
CA TYR A 121 9.35 -5.86 -10.73
C TYR A 121 8.52 -5.02 -11.70
N ILE A 122 9.09 -4.71 -12.86
CA ILE A 122 8.44 -4.01 -13.98
C ILE A 122 8.82 -4.77 -15.24
N ALA A 123 7.84 -5.49 -15.82
CA ALA A 123 8.08 -6.40 -16.94
C ALA A 123 9.30 -7.29 -16.69
N ASP A 124 10.37 -7.12 -17.46
CA ASP A 124 11.58 -7.94 -17.42
C ASP A 124 12.71 -7.33 -16.58
N THR A 125 12.41 -6.33 -15.75
CA THR A 125 13.39 -5.69 -14.88
C THR A 125 12.95 -5.77 -13.43
N ALA A 126 13.88 -6.12 -12.55
CA ALA A 126 13.71 -6.01 -11.11
C ALA A 126 14.59 -4.89 -10.56
N TYR A 127 13.99 -3.98 -9.80
CA TYR A 127 14.68 -2.96 -9.03
C TYR A 127 14.76 -3.45 -7.59
N VAL A 128 15.97 -3.56 -7.05
CA VAL A 128 16.21 -4.08 -5.70
C VAL A 128 17.00 -3.05 -4.93
N VAL A 129 16.52 -2.74 -3.74
CA VAL A 129 17.15 -1.82 -2.81
C VAL A 129 17.57 -2.62 -1.59
N THR A 130 18.85 -2.53 -1.24
CA THR A 130 19.42 -3.18 -0.04
C THR A 130 19.98 -2.12 0.90
N PHE A 131 20.11 -2.42 2.19
CA PHE A 131 20.68 -1.43 3.10
C PHE A 131 21.41 -2.06 4.27
N ARG A 132 22.57 -1.48 4.59
CA ARG A 132 23.23 -1.58 5.89
C ARG A 132 23.68 -0.21 6.40
N GLN A 133 24.28 0.59 5.51
CA GLN A 133 24.77 1.95 5.79
C GLN A 133 24.52 2.92 4.63
N THR A 134 24.66 2.45 3.39
CA THR A 134 24.31 3.14 2.15
C THR A 134 23.43 2.18 1.33
N ASP A 135 22.47 2.69 0.56
CA ASP A 135 21.59 1.87 -0.28
C ASP A 135 22.13 1.78 -1.70
N PRO A 136 22.59 0.61 -2.13
CA PRO A 136 22.68 0.32 -3.55
C PRO A 136 21.29 0.02 -4.13
N PHE A 137 20.82 0.92 -4.98
CA PHE A 137 19.74 0.68 -5.93
C PHE A 137 20.27 -0.16 -7.10
N TYR A 138 19.88 -1.44 -7.15
CA TYR A 138 20.23 -2.37 -8.22
C TYR A 138 19.17 -2.40 -9.32
N VAL A 139 19.63 -2.53 -10.56
CA VAL A 139 18.81 -2.87 -11.72
C VAL A 139 19.20 -4.27 -12.19
N VAL A 140 18.24 -5.19 -12.19
CA VAL A 140 18.46 -6.60 -12.52
C VAL A 140 17.60 -6.99 -13.72
N ASP A 141 18.23 -7.58 -14.74
CA ASP A 141 17.56 -8.20 -15.87
C ASP A 141 17.01 -9.57 -15.46
N VAL A 142 15.71 -9.75 -15.67
CA VAL A 142 14.99 -11.01 -15.42
C VAL A 142 14.21 -11.48 -16.66
N ALA A 143 14.57 -10.97 -17.85
CA ALA A 143 13.97 -11.34 -19.13
C ALA A 143 14.18 -12.82 -19.46
N ASP A 144 15.44 -13.29 -19.34
CA ASP A 144 15.75 -14.71 -19.40
C ASP A 144 15.62 -15.31 -17.99
N PRO A 145 14.54 -16.04 -17.69
CA PRO A 145 14.35 -16.60 -16.37
C PRO A 145 15.41 -17.65 -16.02
N ALA A 146 16.12 -18.24 -16.98
CA ALA A 146 17.19 -19.20 -16.70
C ALA A 146 18.53 -18.54 -16.36
N ALA A 147 18.69 -17.26 -16.70
CA ALA A 147 19.94 -16.52 -16.52
C ALA A 147 19.68 -15.04 -16.14
N PRO A 148 19.02 -14.76 -15.00
CA PRO A 148 18.90 -13.40 -14.51
C PRO A 148 20.29 -12.82 -14.21
N LYS A 149 20.46 -11.51 -14.34
CA LYS A 149 21.78 -10.84 -14.18
C LYS A 149 21.64 -9.40 -13.70
N VAL A 150 22.62 -8.96 -12.92
CA VAL A 150 22.73 -7.54 -12.52
C VAL A 150 23.17 -6.72 -13.73
N LEU A 151 22.43 -5.65 -14.04
CA LEU A 151 22.76 -4.70 -15.10
C LEU A 151 23.57 -3.53 -14.57
N GLY A 152 23.12 -2.95 -13.45
CA GLY A 152 23.71 -1.74 -12.89
C GLY A 152 23.40 -1.60 -11.40
N GLU A 153 24.16 -0.71 -10.77
CA GLU A 153 24.08 -0.39 -9.35
C GLU A 153 24.28 1.12 -9.19
N LEU A 154 23.49 1.74 -8.32
CA LEU A 154 23.63 3.14 -7.93
C LEU A 154 23.63 3.21 -6.40
N LYS A 155 24.74 3.67 -5.82
CA LYS A 155 24.85 3.90 -4.37
C LYS A 155 24.39 5.31 -4.02
N VAL A 156 23.41 5.41 -3.14
CA VAL A 156 22.92 6.68 -2.60
C VAL A 156 22.79 6.62 -1.07
N PRO A 157 23.00 7.74 -0.36
CA PRO A 157 22.67 7.83 1.06
C PRO A 157 21.16 7.67 1.28
N GLY A 158 20.81 7.14 2.45
CA GLY A 158 19.43 6.73 2.75
C GLY A 158 19.09 5.37 2.16
N PHE A 159 17.82 5.00 2.18
CA PHE A 159 17.28 3.85 1.45
C PHE A 159 15.81 4.04 1.07
N SER A 160 15.42 3.44 -0.05
CA SER A 160 14.01 3.43 -0.48
C SER A 160 13.27 2.21 0.10
N SER A 161 12.27 2.43 0.95
CA SER A 161 11.41 1.34 1.47
C SER A 161 10.33 0.93 0.46
N TYR A 162 9.98 1.83 -0.45
CA TYR A 162 8.98 1.62 -1.49
C TYR A 162 9.47 2.18 -2.82
N LEU A 163 9.22 1.43 -3.91
CA LEU A 163 9.59 1.80 -5.27
C LEU A 163 8.34 1.80 -6.17
N HIS A 164 8.18 2.84 -6.98
CA HIS A 164 7.06 2.99 -7.89
C HIS A 164 7.50 3.48 -9.27
N PRO A 165 7.16 2.78 -10.38
CA PRO A 165 7.36 3.35 -11.72
C PRO A 165 6.48 4.58 -11.92
N VAL A 166 7.09 5.70 -12.30
CA VAL A 166 6.38 6.96 -12.60
C VAL A 166 6.48 7.35 -14.08
N GLY A 167 7.00 6.44 -14.90
CA GLY A 167 7.10 6.51 -16.35
C GLY A 167 7.87 5.30 -16.88
N ASP A 168 8.12 5.26 -18.19
CA ASP A 168 8.81 4.13 -18.83
C ASP A 168 10.25 3.94 -18.34
N LYS A 169 10.89 5.03 -17.90
CA LYS A 169 12.31 5.08 -17.55
C LYS A 169 12.58 5.80 -16.22
N LEU A 170 11.54 6.01 -15.42
CA LEU A 170 11.62 6.71 -14.16
C LEU A 170 11.03 5.86 -13.04
N VAL A 171 11.77 5.75 -11.94
CA VAL A 171 11.34 5.06 -10.72
C VAL A 171 11.42 6.05 -9.56
N LEU A 172 10.31 6.20 -8.85
CA LEU A 172 10.23 6.97 -7.63
C LEU A 172 10.51 6.05 -6.43
N GLY A 173 11.52 6.39 -5.63
CA GLY A 173 11.79 5.77 -4.34
C GLY A 173 11.26 6.62 -3.19
N VAL A 174 10.63 5.99 -2.21
CA VAL A 174 10.15 6.65 -0.99
C VAL A 174 10.66 5.86 0.21
N GLY A 175 11.31 6.55 1.14
CA GLY A 175 11.91 5.92 2.31
C GLY A 175 12.59 6.91 3.24
N SER A 176 13.76 6.53 3.73
CA SER A 176 14.52 7.26 4.75
C SER A 176 15.77 7.90 4.17
N ASP A 177 16.08 9.11 4.62
CA ASP A 177 17.37 9.74 4.41
C ASP A 177 18.34 9.28 5.50
N ALA A 178 19.62 9.09 5.15
CA ALA A 178 20.64 8.65 6.09
C ALA A 178 22.01 9.20 5.72
N THR A 179 22.88 9.31 6.72
CA THR A 179 24.31 9.57 6.50
C THR A 179 25.01 8.35 5.94
N ASP A 180 26.24 8.53 5.43
CA ASP A 180 27.07 7.44 4.88
C ASP A 180 27.39 6.33 5.89
N ASP A 181 27.35 6.61 7.20
CA ASP A 181 27.53 5.62 8.27
C ASP A 181 26.24 4.85 8.62
N GLY A 182 25.12 5.15 7.95
CA GLY A 182 23.83 4.49 8.12
C GLY A 182 22.92 5.12 9.16
N ARG A 183 23.25 6.28 9.71
CA ARG A 183 22.39 6.97 10.67
C ARG A 183 21.23 7.63 9.92
N ILE A 184 20.01 7.17 10.17
CA ILE A 184 18.79 7.80 9.64
C ILE A 184 18.69 9.23 10.16
N THR A 185 18.51 10.18 9.25
CA THR A 185 18.42 11.63 9.55
C THR A 185 17.12 12.26 9.10
N GLY A 186 16.26 11.53 8.41
CA GLY A 186 14.99 12.05 7.91
C GLY A 186 14.27 11.07 7.01
N SER A 187 13.24 11.58 6.34
CA SER A 187 12.59 10.91 5.20
C SER A 187 13.11 11.46 3.88
N LYS A 188 13.10 10.61 2.84
CA LYS A 188 13.58 10.91 1.49
C LYS A 188 12.60 10.41 0.43
N ILE A 189 12.43 11.22 -0.61
CA ILE A 189 11.86 10.80 -1.90
C ILE A 189 12.95 11.00 -2.94
N SER A 190 13.23 9.97 -3.74
CA SER A 190 14.24 9.98 -4.79
C SER A 190 13.60 9.71 -6.15
N LEU A 191 14.03 10.44 -7.18
CA LEU A 191 13.66 10.15 -8.57
C LEU A 191 14.86 9.54 -9.30
N TYR A 192 14.74 8.27 -9.70
CA TYR A 192 15.77 7.56 -10.43
C TYR A 192 15.47 7.53 -11.92
N ASP A 193 16.46 7.88 -12.74
CA ASP A 193 16.49 7.61 -14.18
C ASP A 193 17.15 6.26 -14.43
N VAL A 194 16.39 5.37 -15.07
CA VAL A 194 16.79 4.01 -15.43
C VAL A 194 16.81 3.82 -16.95
N SER A 195 16.87 4.91 -17.71
CA SER A 195 16.98 4.92 -19.17
C SER A 195 18.18 4.14 -19.68
N ASN A 196 19.29 4.19 -18.93
CA ASN A 196 20.44 3.32 -19.11
C ASN A 196 20.53 2.37 -17.91
N PRO A 197 20.04 1.13 -18.01
CA PRO A 197 19.96 0.23 -16.86
C PRO A 197 21.34 -0.21 -16.34
N THR A 198 22.41 -0.03 -17.11
CA THR A 198 23.78 -0.32 -16.65
C THR A 198 24.43 0.85 -15.92
N ALA A 199 23.80 2.03 -15.93
CA ALA A 199 24.27 3.23 -15.25
C ALA A 199 23.07 4.08 -14.80
N PRO A 200 22.25 3.59 -13.86
CA PRO A 200 21.13 4.35 -13.32
C PRO A 200 21.64 5.60 -12.55
N THR A 201 20.84 6.67 -12.54
CA THR A 201 21.21 7.93 -11.88
C THR A 201 20.06 8.46 -11.02
N GLU A 202 20.37 9.09 -9.88
CA GLU A 202 19.41 9.86 -9.08
C GLU A 202 19.31 11.27 -9.67
N LEU A 203 18.16 11.62 -10.23
CA LEU A 203 17.92 12.92 -10.87
C LEU A 203 17.67 14.02 -9.84
N ASP A 204 16.82 13.73 -8.87
CA ASP A 204 16.41 14.70 -7.85
C ASP A 204 15.98 14.01 -6.56
N THR A 205 16.04 14.76 -5.46
CA THR A 205 15.68 14.29 -4.11
C THR A 205 14.89 15.34 -3.34
N TRP A 206 13.89 14.89 -2.60
CA TRP A 206 13.18 15.68 -1.61
C TRP A 206 13.42 15.07 -0.24
N THR A 207 13.88 15.86 0.73
CA THR A 207 14.19 15.36 2.09
C THR A 207 13.55 16.21 3.17
N THR A 208 13.32 15.59 4.33
CA THR A 208 12.80 16.27 5.52
C THR A 208 13.26 15.57 6.78
N GLN A 209 13.59 16.34 7.82
CA GLN A 209 13.95 15.81 9.13
C GLN A 209 12.76 15.74 10.09
N ASN A 210 11.58 16.21 9.64
CA ASN A 210 10.41 16.45 10.49
C ASN A 210 9.23 15.52 10.17
N MET A 211 9.40 14.55 9.28
CA MET A 211 8.34 13.64 8.87
C MET A 211 8.87 12.22 8.72
N ALA A 212 8.00 11.24 8.98
CA ALA A 212 8.20 9.84 8.65
C ALA A 212 7.11 9.40 7.65
N PHE A 213 7.51 8.81 6.52
CA PHE A 213 6.54 8.31 5.54
C PHE A 213 5.91 6.99 6.02
N SER A 214 4.59 6.91 5.93
CA SER A 214 3.85 5.71 6.33
C SER A 214 4.07 4.53 5.39
N VAL A 215 4.58 4.79 4.18
CA VAL A 215 4.79 3.78 3.12
C VAL A 215 5.83 2.73 3.48
N GLU A 216 6.71 3.04 4.45
CA GLU A 216 7.65 2.06 4.99
C GLU A 216 6.94 0.87 5.65
N TYR A 217 5.73 1.09 6.20
CA TYR A 217 4.96 0.06 6.90
C TYR A 217 3.70 -0.36 6.13
N ASP A 218 3.13 0.55 5.34
CA ASP A 218 1.87 0.33 4.64
C ASP A 218 1.93 0.87 3.21
N PRO A 219 2.08 0.02 2.18
CA PRO A 219 2.20 0.46 0.80
C PRO A 219 0.93 1.15 0.27
N HIS A 220 -0.22 1.00 0.92
CA HIS A 220 -1.45 1.71 0.53
C HIS A 220 -1.45 3.20 0.94
N SER A 221 -0.45 3.65 1.69
CA SER A 221 -0.24 5.07 1.99
C SER A 221 0.39 5.86 0.82
N PHE A 222 0.66 5.19 -0.31
CA PHE A 222 1.15 5.79 -1.53
C PHE A 222 0.12 5.66 -2.66
N THR A 223 -0.08 6.74 -3.42
CA THR A 223 -0.85 6.71 -4.67
C THR A 223 -0.16 7.52 -5.76
N TRP A 224 -0.17 7.02 -6.98
CA TRP A 224 0.31 7.73 -8.17
C TRP A 224 -0.87 8.16 -9.06
N ASP A 225 -1.00 9.47 -9.29
CA ASP A 225 -1.87 10.06 -10.30
C ASP A 225 -1.10 10.23 -11.61
N SER A 226 -1.19 9.25 -12.50
CA SER A 226 -0.49 9.27 -13.78
C SER A 226 -0.98 10.37 -14.73
N ALA A 227 -2.23 10.84 -14.59
CA ALA A 227 -2.79 11.87 -15.45
C ALA A 227 -2.19 13.25 -15.15
N ARG A 228 -1.78 13.48 -13.90
CA ARG A 228 -1.19 14.75 -13.44
C ARG A 228 0.30 14.66 -13.11
N SER A 229 0.84 13.44 -13.12
CA SER A 229 2.19 13.12 -12.67
C SER A 229 2.44 13.53 -11.21
N ILE A 230 1.55 13.11 -10.31
CA ILE A 230 1.59 13.46 -8.88
C ILE A 230 1.59 12.21 -8.01
N ALA A 231 2.55 12.12 -7.10
CA ALA A 231 2.57 11.16 -6.01
C ALA A 231 1.91 11.76 -4.76
N TYR A 232 0.98 11.01 -4.17
CA TYR A 232 0.41 11.28 -2.85
C TYR A 232 1.02 10.31 -1.84
N VAL A 233 1.72 10.84 -0.84
CA VAL A 233 2.44 10.04 0.16
C VAL A 233 1.99 10.48 1.55
N THR A 234 1.44 9.57 2.35
CA THR A 234 1.08 9.94 3.72
C THR A 234 2.29 9.93 4.65
N TYR A 235 2.25 10.82 5.64
CA TYR A 235 3.31 10.98 6.62
C TYR A 235 2.75 11.24 8.01
N THR A 236 3.55 10.90 9.02
CA THR A 236 3.40 11.39 10.39
C THR A 236 4.50 12.38 10.71
N ASN A 237 4.23 13.30 11.61
CA ASN A 237 5.26 14.18 12.16
C ASN A 237 6.30 13.34 12.92
N ALA A 238 7.57 13.59 12.64
CA ALA A 238 8.70 12.91 13.27
C ALA A 238 9.78 13.94 13.63
N CYS A 239 10.76 13.53 14.43
CA CYS A 239 11.85 14.40 14.89
C CYS A 239 13.17 13.65 14.77
N PHE A 240 13.86 13.83 13.64
CA PHE A 240 15.16 13.20 13.39
C PHE A 240 16.36 14.09 13.77
N ALA A 241 16.15 15.40 13.93
CA ALA A 241 17.15 16.36 14.40
C ALA A 241 17.04 16.63 15.91
N VAL A 242 18.18 16.78 16.58
CA VAL A 242 18.31 16.95 18.05
C VAL A 242 17.88 18.33 18.55
N ASP A 243 17.80 19.32 17.66
CA ASP A 243 17.44 20.72 17.92
C ASP A 243 16.15 21.15 17.21
N ALA A 244 15.49 20.23 16.51
CA ALA A 244 14.22 20.54 15.86
C ALA A 244 13.14 20.78 16.93
N ASN A 245 12.56 21.97 16.89
CA ASN A 245 11.40 22.38 17.69
C ASN A 245 10.11 21.74 17.13
N CYS A 246 10.13 20.43 16.84
CA CYS A 246 9.02 19.68 16.28
C CYS A 246 8.20 19.05 17.42
N ALA A 247 6.89 19.26 17.38
CA ALA A 247 5.97 18.59 18.28
C ALA A 247 5.78 17.15 17.77
N TRP A 248 6.27 16.16 18.51
CA TRP A 248 5.86 14.77 18.31
C TRP A 248 4.45 14.60 18.88
N ASP A 249 3.47 15.09 18.13
CA ASP A 249 2.07 15.15 18.54
C ASP A 249 1.21 14.03 17.91
N GLY A 250 1.83 13.11 17.17
CA GLY A 250 1.14 12.06 16.43
C GLY A 250 0.33 12.56 15.23
N ASN A 251 0.42 13.86 14.92
CA ASN A 251 -0.26 14.45 13.79
C ASN A 251 0.44 14.06 12.47
N GLY A 252 -0.25 14.23 11.36
CA GLY A 252 0.24 13.83 10.05
C GLY A 252 -0.69 14.24 8.94
N GLY A 253 -0.28 13.95 7.71
CA GLY A 253 -0.99 14.41 6.54
C GLY A 253 -0.65 13.60 5.31
N ALA A 254 -1.03 14.12 4.15
CA ALA A 254 -0.58 13.60 2.87
C ALA A 254 0.21 14.67 2.12
N LEU A 255 1.38 14.29 1.62
CA LEU A 255 2.23 15.11 0.78
C LEU A 255 1.85 14.88 -0.68
N ALA A 256 1.63 15.95 -1.44
CA ALA A 256 1.48 15.89 -2.89
C ALA A 256 2.79 16.32 -3.55
N ILE A 257 3.48 15.40 -4.20
CA ILE A 257 4.73 15.63 -4.93
C ILE A 257 4.48 15.50 -6.43
N GLY A 258 4.69 16.58 -7.17
CA GLY A 258 4.71 16.55 -8.63
C GLY A 258 6.05 16.03 -9.15
N VAL A 259 6.01 15.19 -10.19
CA VAL A 259 7.21 14.75 -10.93
C VAL A 259 7.17 15.41 -12.30
N ARG A 260 8.07 16.37 -12.56
CA ARG A 260 8.07 17.16 -13.80
C ARG A 260 9.47 17.41 -14.30
N ALA A 261 9.74 17.08 -15.57
CA ALA A 261 11.03 17.34 -16.21
C ALA A 261 12.27 16.82 -15.45
N GLY A 262 12.12 15.70 -14.71
CA GLY A 262 13.20 15.14 -13.90
C GLY A 262 13.33 15.74 -12.50
N GLU A 263 12.42 16.62 -12.09
CA GLU A 263 12.42 17.27 -10.78
C GLU A 263 11.23 16.83 -9.92
N LEU A 264 11.42 16.86 -8.60
CA LEU A 264 10.43 16.64 -7.55
C LEU A 264 9.98 17.98 -6.98
N VAL A 265 8.69 18.29 -7.15
CA VAL A 265 8.11 19.55 -6.67
C VAL A 265 7.07 19.26 -5.60
N GLU A 266 7.29 19.76 -4.39
CA GLU A 266 6.25 19.75 -3.36
C GLU A 266 5.11 20.71 -3.75
N LEU A 267 3.92 20.15 -4.01
CA LEU A 267 2.76 20.92 -4.44
C LEU A 267 1.88 21.31 -3.25
N ALA A 268 1.71 20.42 -2.27
CA ALA A 268 0.91 20.66 -1.09
C ALA A 268 1.18 19.67 0.04
N ARG A 269 0.79 20.08 1.26
CA ARG A 269 0.61 19.22 2.43
C ARG A 269 -0.86 19.27 2.83
N LEU A 270 -1.53 18.13 2.74
CA LEU A 270 -2.95 17.97 3.05
C LEU A 270 -3.08 17.58 4.52
N THR A 271 -3.93 18.30 5.25
CA THR A 271 -4.30 17.98 6.64
C THR A 271 -5.80 18.13 6.85
N HIS A 272 -6.36 17.44 7.84
CA HIS A 272 -7.76 17.60 8.23
C HIS A 272 -7.97 18.74 9.26
N ASP A 273 -6.94 19.55 9.52
CA ASP A 273 -6.98 20.61 10.53
C ASP A 273 -7.70 21.87 10.00
N ASN A 274 -7.60 22.14 8.69
CA ASN A 274 -8.17 23.35 8.09
C ASN A 274 -9.64 23.14 7.69
N ARG A 275 -10.51 22.88 8.67
CA ARG A 275 -11.95 22.61 8.49
C ARG A 275 -12.80 23.88 8.31
N THR A 276 -12.23 24.98 7.80
CA THR A 276 -12.98 26.23 7.70
C THR A 276 -14.27 25.98 6.91
N PRO A 277 -15.45 26.32 7.46
CA PRO A 277 -16.70 26.09 6.75
C PRO A 277 -16.66 26.84 5.43
N VAL A 278 -16.83 26.13 4.31
CA VAL A 278 -17.23 26.78 3.07
C VAL A 278 -18.53 27.51 3.39
N SER A 279 -18.62 28.80 3.02
CA SER A 279 -19.79 29.65 3.26
C SER A 279 -21.07 28.87 2.97
N ALA A 280 -22.05 29.01 3.87
CA ALA A 280 -23.33 28.29 3.89
C ALA A 280 -23.84 27.95 2.47
N PRO A 281 -24.40 26.74 2.26
CA PRO A 281 -24.95 26.35 0.96
C PRO A 281 -25.84 27.47 0.43
N PRO A 282 -25.80 27.78 -0.88
CA PRO A 282 -26.63 28.83 -1.44
C PRO A 282 -28.06 28.58 -1.01
N THR A 283 -28.70 29.61 -0.44
CA THR A 283 -30.10 29.56 -0.05
C THR A 283 -30.90 29.13 -1.28
N ILE A 284 -31.42 27.90 -1.25
CA ILE A 284 -32.40 27.45 -2.21
C ILE A 284 -33.61 28.37 -1.97
N PRO A 285 -34.07 29.17 -2.96
CA PRO A 285 -35.26 29.97 -2.77
C PRO A 285 -36.41 29.02 -2.45
N GLU A 286 -37.07 29.23 -1.31
CA GLU A 286 -38.30 28.52 -0.97
C GLU A 286 -39.29 28.73 -2.11
N THR A 287 -39.50 27.68 -2.90
CA THR A 287 -40.59 27.66 -3.86
C THR A 287 -41.84 27.43 -3.05
N THR A 288 -42.63 28.48 -2.87
CA THR A 288 -43.95 28.39 -2.25
C THR A 288 -44.82 27.46 -3.11
N VAL A 289 -45.00 26.23 -2.63
CA VAL A 289 -46.02 25.33 -3.19
C VAL A 289 -47.37 25.86 -2.71
N PRO A 290 -48.30 26.24 -3.59
CA PRO A 290 -49.62 26.66 -3.15
C PRO A 290 -50.34 25.50 -2.47
N GLU A 291 -50.86 25.73 -1.26
CA GLU A 291 -51.72 24.79 -0.55
C GLU A 291 -52.91 24.42 -1.44
N THR A 292 -52.96 23.17 -1.88
CA THR A 292 -54.15 22.61 -2.52
C THR A 292 -54.97 21.96 -1.43
N THR A 293 -56.15 22.52 -1.17
CA THR A 293 -57.12 21.98 -0.21
C THR A 293 -57.64 20.62 -0.70
N VAL A 294 -57.39 19.57 0.07
CA VAL A 294 -58.00 18.25 -0.13
C VAL A 294 -59.15 18.11 0.87
N PRO A 295 -60.39 17.77 0.45
CA PRO A 295 -61.50 17.62 1.37
C PRO A 295 -61.39 16.30 2.16
N GLU A 296 -61.72 16.37 3.45
CA GLU A 296 -61.74 15.25 4.38
C GLU A 296 -62.71 14.14 3.91
N THR A 297 -62.23 12.90 3.92
CA THR A 297 -63.11 11.72 3.88
C THR A 297 -62.79 10.85 5.10
N THR A 298 -63.81 10.65 5.94
CA THR A 298 -63.78 9.88 7.19
C THR A 298 -63.66 8.37 6.93
N VAL A 299 -62.78 7.68 7.65
CA VAL A 299 -62.75 6.20 7.76
C VAL A 299 -62.54 5.82 9.24
N PRO A 300 -63.23 4.79 9.78
CA PRO A 300 -63.51 4.66 11.21
C PRO A 300 -62.45 3.88 12.01
N GLU A 301 -62.47 4.11 13.33
CA GLU A 301 -61.62 3.46 14.34
C GLU A 301 -61.79 1.93 14.38
N THR A 302 -60.68 1.21 14.54
CA THR A 302 -60.70 -0.19 15.00
C THR A 302 -59.59 -0.40 16.02
N THR A 303 -59.97 -1.07 17.10
CA THR A 303 -59.29 -1.19 18.38
C THR A 303 -58.11 -2.17 18.38
N VAL A 304 -57.13 -1.85 19.21
CA VAL A 304 -55.88 -2.58 19.47
C VAL A 304 -56.13 -3.83 20.34
N PRO A 305 -55.52 -4.99 20.03
CA PRO A 305 -55.25 -6.02 21.02
C PRO A 305 -53.80 -5.98 21.52
N LYS A 306 -53.69 -6.09 22.84
CA LYS A 306 -52.46 -6.12 23.66
C LYS A 306 -51.78 -7.49 23.52
N THR A 307 -50.52 -7.54 23.10
CA THR A 307 -49.76 -8.80 23.00
C THR A 307 -48.93 -9.03 24.26
N THR A 308 -49.16 -10.18 24.89
CA THR A 308 -48.42 -10.74 26.02
C THR A 308 -47.16 -11.48 25.55
N VAL A 309 -46.06 -11.32 26.28
CA VAL A 309 -44.80 -12.06 26.13
C VAL A 309 -44.92 -13.46 26.73
N PRO A 310 -44.28 -14.48 26.12
CA PRO A 310 -43.71 -15.57 26.88
C PRO A 310 -42.23 -15.84 26.55
N GLU A 311 -41.44 -16.09 27.60
CA GLU A 311 -40.13 -16.75 27.53
C GLU A 311 -40.29 -18.25 27.22
N THR A 312 -39.38 -18.86 26.44
CA THR A 312 -38.54 -20.03 26.83
C THR A 312 -37.68 -20.57 25.67
N THR A 313 -36.39 -20.72 25.97
CA THR A 313 -35.45 -21.86 25.80
C THR A 313 -35.35 -22.70 24.50
N ASP A 314 -34.08 -23.06 24.24
CA ASP A 314 -33.49 -24.19 23.50
C ASP A 314 -32.98 -24.02 22.06
N ALA A 315 -31.75 -24.50 21.86
CA ALA A 315 -30.92 -24.47 20.66
C ALA A 315 -31.11 -25.75 19.79
N PRO A 316 -30.31 -25.97 18.72
CA PRO A 316 -30.69 -25.84 17.31
C PRO A 316 -30.89 -27.18 16.59
N PRO A 317 -31.30 -27.17 15.30
CA PRO A 317 -30.68 -28.10 14.37
C PRO A 317 -30.35 -27.51 12.98
N THR A 318 -29.69 -28.37 12.20
CA THR A 318 -28.79 -28.16 11.07
C THR A 318 -29.47 -28.00 9.68
N THR A 319 -28.66 -27.51 8.72
CA THR A 319 -28.58 -27.79 7.26
C THR A 319 -29.43 -27.02 6.20
N THR A 320 -28.69 -26.35 5.27
CA THR A 320 -28.82 -26.26 3.76
C THR A 320 -30.07 -25.59 3.13
N VAL A 321 -30.09 -24.78 2.04
CA VAL A 321 -29.19 -24.27 0.96
C VAL A 321 -29.80 -22.92 0.42
N GLU A 322 -29.02 -22.19 -0.40
CA GLU A 322 -29.38 -21.16 -1.42
C GLU A 322 -29.68 -19.74 -0.90
N GLY A 323 -29.17 -18.63 -1.45
CA GLY A 323 -28.28 -18.35 -2.57
C GLY A 323 -28.25 -16.82 -2.80
N GLY A 324 -27.21 -16.32 -3.48
CA GLY A 324 -27.24 -15.02 -4.18
C GLY A 324 -26.56 -13.83 -3.50
N GLY A 325 -25.67 -13.16 -4.23
CA GLY A 325 -25.28 -11.77 -3.98
C GLY A 325 -23.77 -11.48 -3.94
N SER A 326 -23.08 -11.70 -5.06
CA SER A 326 -21.68 -11.32 -5.30
C SER A 326 -21.50 -9.80 -5.40
N ALA A 327 -20.45 -9.27 -4.78
CA ALA A 327 -19.84 -7.98 -5.14
C ALA A 327 -18.32 -8.20 -5.31
N GLY A 328 -17.89 -8.22 -6.57
CA GLY A 328 -16.51 -8.49 -6.98
C GLY A 328 -15.59 -7.30 -6.73
N SER A 329 -14.39 -7.61 -6.24
CA SER A 329 -13.24 -6.72 -6.24
C SER A 329 -12.58 -6.73 -7.61
N ALA A 330 -12.31 -5.55 -8.17
CA ALA A 330 -11.56 -5.40 -9.39
C ALA A 330 -10.26 -4.62 -9.11
N SER A 331 -9.12 -5.28 -9.34
CA SER A 331 -7.85 -4.64 -9.68
C SER A 331 -7.44 -5.19 -11.04
N ALA A 332 -7.32 -4.33 -12.05
CA ALA A 332 -6.76 -4.71 -13.34
C ALA A 332 -5.89 -3.57 -13.87
N SER A 333 -4.60 -3.87 -14.01
CA SER A 333 -3.73 -3.22 -14.99
C SER A 333 -3.98 -3.92 -16.33
N SER A 334 -4.61 -3.24 -17.28
CA SER A 334 -4.56 -3.64 -18.69
C SER A 334 -4.24 -2.43 -19.56
N SER A 335 -3.27 -2.63 -20.45
CA SER A 335 -3.00 -1.78 -21.59
C SER A 335 -4.21 -1.82 -22.54
N ALA A 336 -4.98 -0.74 -22.58
CA ALA A 336 -6.05 -0.57 -23.55
C ALA A 336 -5.85 0.73 -24.35
N THR A 337 -5.77 0.58 -25.67
CA THR A 337 -5.77 1.67 -26.66
C THR A 337 -7.05 2.52 -26.50
N PRO A 338 -7.03 3.85 -26.76
CA PRO A 338 -8.00 4.80 -26.20
C PRO A 338 -9.46 4.77 -26.73
N ALA A 339 -9.86 3.80 -27.54
CA ALA A 339 -11.04 3.95 -28.40
C ALA A 339 -12.36 3.32 -27.89
N ASP A 340 -12.37 2.51 -26.83
CA ASP A 340 -13.58 1.78 -26.42
C ASP A 340 -13.89 1.84 -24.90
N ARG A 341 -13.91 3.05 -24.32
CA ARG A 341 -14.52 3.25 -22.99
C ARG A 341 -15.92 3.82 -23.14
N ALA A 342 -16.93 3.04 -22.73
CA ALA A 342 -18.26 3.58 -22.44
C ALA A 342 -18.12 4.73 -21.41
N PRO A 343 -18.89 5.83 -21.56
CA PRO A 343 -18.81 6.95 -20.63
C PRO A 343 -19.14 6.47 -19.21
N VAL A 344 -18.30 6.86 -18.25
CA VAL A 344 -18.57 6.67 -16.83
C VAL A 344 -19.87 7.40 -16.52
N PRO A 345 -20.89 6.75 -15.93
CA PRO A 345 -22.10 7.45 -15.53
C PRO A 345 -21.73 8.57 -14.56
N ASP A 346 -22.27 9.76 -14.81
CA ASP A 346 -22.14 10.92 -13.93
C ASP A 346 -22.93 10.63 -12.64
N VAL A 347 -22.26 9.99 -11.68
CA VAL A 347 -22.82 9.72 -10.35
C VAL A 347 -22.54 10.95 -9.50
N SER A 348 -23.47 11.90 -9.52
CA SER A 348 -23.55 12.96 -8.52
C SER A 348 -23.83 12.32 -7.15
N ILE A 349 -22.78 12.08 -6.36
CA ILE A 349 -22.91 11.64 -4.96
C ILE A 349 -23.37 12.86 -4.15
N PRO A 350 -24.57 12.85 -3.53
CA PRO A 350 -24.98 13.94 -2.67
C PRO A 350 -24.06 14.00 -1.45
N VAL A 351 -23.28 15.08 -1.35
CA VAL A 351 -22.45 15.38 -0.18
C VAL A 351 -23.39 15.76 0.95
N ILE A 352 -23.61 14.85 1.91
CA ILE A 352 -24.23 15.20 3.18
C ILE A 352 -23.17 15.89 4.02
N VAL A 353 -23.12 17.22 3.94
CA VAL A 353 -22.32 18.05 4.86
C VAL A 353 -23.07 18.07 6.21
N GLN A 354 -22.69 17.20 7.13
CA GLN A 354 -23.06 17.39 8.53
C GLN A 354 -22.24 18.57 9.06
N PRO A 355 -22.86 19.63 9.64
CA PRO A 355 -22.09 20.63 10.37
C PRO A 355 -21.42 19.93 11.54
N VAL A 356 -20.08 19.97 11.57
CA VAL A 356 -19.30 19.40 12.67
C VAL A 356 -19.57 20.25 13.91
N SER A 357 -20.25 19.70 14.91
CA SER A 357 -20.27 20.32 16.24
C SER A 357 -18.85 20.46 16.75
N PRO A 358 -18.47 21.60 17.37
CA PRO A 358 -17.18 21.71 18.04
C PRO A 358 -17.10 20.60 19.09
N VAL A 359 -16.09 19.74 18.98
CA VAL A 359 -15.80 18.71 19.98
C VAL A 359 -15.55 19.42 21.31
N GLU A 360 -16.35 19.16 22.33
CA GLU A 360 -16.08 19.65 23.69
C GLU A 360 -14.73 19.10 24.19
N PRO A 361 -13.87 19.92 24.82
CA PRO A 361 -12.55 19.50 25.26
C PRO A 361 -12.67 18.67 26.56
N GLY A 362 -12.92 17.37 26.41
CA GLY A 362 -13.16 16.44 27.52
C GLY A 362 -12.05 15.44 27.85
N TYR A 363 -10.94 15.40 27.09
CA TYR A 363 -9.81 14.49 27.33
C TYR A 363 -8.47 15.24 27.23
N PRO A 364 -7.46 14.94 28.06
CA PRO A 364 -6.19 15.65 28.01
C PRO A 364 -5.41 15.21 26.76
N GLY A 365 -5.54 15.99 25.70
CA GLY A 365 -4.84 15.82 24.43
C GLY A 365 -5.81 15.90 23.24
N GLU A 366 -5.75 16.98 22.47
CA GLU A 366 -6.27 17.00 21.10
C GLU A 366 -5.47 15.95 20.31
N TRP A 367 -5.99 14.73 20.19
CA TRP A 367 -5.42 13.77 19.25
C TRP A 367 -5.69 14.28 17.84
N LYS A 368 -4.68 14.89 17.23
CA LYS A 368 -4.67 15.29 15.83
C LYS A 368 -4.30 14.07 14.98
N MET A 369 -4.94 13.93 13.82
CA MET A 369 -5.22 12.60 13.25
C MET A 369 -4.58 12.48 11.88
N PRO A 370 -3.60 11.56 11.70
CA PRO A 370 -2.89 11.45 10.45
C PRO A 370 -3.80 10.91 9.35
N ILE A 371 -3.68 11.52 8.17
CA ILE A 371 -4.22 10.93 6.94
C ILE A 371 -3.47 9.63 6.68
N THR A 372 -4.20 8.54 6.45
CA THR A 372 -3.64 7.20 6.19
C THR A 372 -3.73 6.80 4.72
N ARG A 373 -4.66 7.41 3.96
CA ARG A 373 -4.78 7.23 2.51
C ARG A 373 -5.04 8.56 1.84
N ALA A 374 -4.50 8.72 0.64
CA ALA A 374 -4.84 9.81 -0.27
C ALA A 374 -4.90 9.27 -1.69
N PHE A 375 -5.98 9.55 -2.42
CA PHE A 375 -6.14 9.10 -3.80
C PHE A 375 -6.92 10.12 -4.64
N PRO A 376 -6.56 10.30 -5.92
CA PRO A 376 -7.29 11.19 -6.81
C PRO A 376 -8.63 10.57 -7.22
N LEU A 377 -9.66 11.40 -7.36
CA LEU A 377 -10.95 11.05 -7.94
C LEU A 377 -11.45 12.23 -8.77
N GLY A 378 -11.35 12.13 -10.10
CA GLY A 378 -11.71 13.24 -10.99
C GLY A 378 -10.85 14.47 -10.72
N ASP A 379 -11.48 15.61 -10.43
CA ASP A 379 -10.87 16.90 -10.05
C ASP A 379 -10.65 17.04 -8.52
N ARG A 380 -10.76 15.94 -7.77
CA ARG A 380 -10.61 15.92 -6.31
C ARG A 380 -9.49 14.99 -5.85
N VAL A 381 -9.03 15.26 -4.63
CA VAL A 381 -8.21 14.32 -3.85
C VAL A 381 -9.02 13.91 -2.63
N VAL A 382 -9.30 12.62 -2.52
CA VAL A 382 -9.98 12.04 -1.38
C VAL A 382 -8.93 11.53 -0.41
N THR A 383 -9.12 11.84 0.86
CA THR A 383 -8.20 11.45 1.93
C THR A 383 -8.96 10.72 3.02
N TRP A 384 -8.36 9.67 3.57
CA TRP A 384 -8.94 8.87 4.63
C TRP A 384 -8.10 9.00 5.88
N SER A 385 -8.74 9.13 7.04
CA SER A 385 -8.13 8.98 8.37
C SER A 385 -8.99 8.04 9.23
N PHE A 386 -8.56 7.71 10.44
CA PHE A 386 -9.34 6.84 11.33
C PHE A 386 -10.74 7.38 11.68
N TRP A 387 -10.98 8.69 11.49
CA TRP A 387 -12.18 9.38 11.97
C TRP A 387 -12.96 10.07 10.88
N GLY A 388 -12.53 10.01 9.63
CA GLY A 388 -13.30 10.62 8.56
C GLY A 388 -12.63 10.62 7.21
N VAL A 389 -13.37 11.21 6.27
CA VAL A 389 -12.98 11.37 4.87
C VAL A 389 -12.95 12.86 4.53
N GLY A 390 -11.80 13.33 4.04
CA GLY A 390 -11.62 14.70 3.55
C GLY A 390 -11.57 14.76 2.02
N ILE A 391 -12.22 15.74 1.43
CA ILE A 391 -12.26 15.98 -0.02
C ILE A 391 -11.57 17.31 -0.31
N PHE A 392 -10.47 17.26 -1.05
CA PHE A 392 -9.70 18.43 -1.47
C PHE A 392 -9.93 18.70 -2.97
N ALA A 393 -9.93 19.96 -3.37
CA ALA A 393 -9.80 20.31 -4.78
C ALA A 393 -8.41 19.87 -5.29
N ALA A 394 -8.32 19.24 -6.45
CA ALA A 394 -7.03 18.88 -7.05
C ALA A 394 -6.23 20.14 -7.42
N ASP A 395 -6.93 21.20 -7.81
CA ASP A 395 -6.35 22.53 -8.03
C ASP A 395 -6.29 23.30 -6.72
N GLY A 396 -5.07 23.71 -6.32
CA GLY A 396 -4.84 24.51 -5.11
C GLY A 396 -5.00 23.75 -3.79
N TYR A 397 -5.44 22.49 -3.79
CA TYR A 397 -5.45 21.61 -2.61
C TYR A 397 -6.23 22.16 -1.41
N ALA A 398 -7.29 22.93 -1.67
CA ALA A 398 -8.17 23.43 -0.63
C ALA A 398 -9.09 22.30 -0.13
N LEU A 399 -9.29 22.18 1.19
CA LEU A 399 -10.29 21.27 1.75
C LEU A 399 -11.68 21.82 1.42
N THR A 400 -12.47 21.04 0.68
CA THR A 400 -13.80 21.42 0.18
C THR A 400 -14.95 20.66 0.86
N GLY A 401 -14.64 19.56 1.54
CA GLY A 401 -15.62 18.80 2.31
C GLY A 401 -14.94 17.86 3.29
N PHE A 402 -15.61 17.58 4.40
CA PHE A 402 -15.15 16.61 5.40
C PHE A 402 -16.37 15.91 5.99
N ALA A 403 -16.30 14.59 6.10
CA ALA A 403 -17.28 13.77 6.79
C ALA A 403 -16.59 13.00 7.91
N ALA A 404 -17.05 13.17 9.15
CA ALA A 404 -16.59 12.39 10.29
C ALA A 404 -17.31 11.04 10.37
N PHE A 405 -16.65 10.02 10.93
CA PHE A 405 -17.24 8.72 11.26
C PHE A 405 -17.96 8.72 12.59
#